data_AF-A0A316SK38-F1
#
_entry.id   AF-A0A316SK38-F1
#
_cell.length_a   1.000
_cell.length_b   1.000
_cell.length_c   1.000
_cell.angle_alpha   90.00
_cell.angle_beta   90.00
_cell.angle_gamma   90.00
#
_symmetry.space_group_name_H-M   'P 1'
#
loop_
_entity.id
_entity.type
_entity.pdbx_description
1 polymer ?
#
loop_
_entity_poly.entity_id
_entity_poly.type
_entity_poly.pdbx_seq_one_letter_code
_entity_poly.pdbx_strand_id
1 'polypeptide(L)'
;MTTKNKILLQAANVLLCAAIILLTAFFMSGWSVLVQAAFYAVAAAGLAAEAVFLFIKKEILIKLTFIAELIAVVLLSVFVLLGVFADLNAYPTDREKIEAVITLVRSTGEWGMLVFVLIQFLQVVVLPLPAVVCYVPGAVIWSPLTATLLASAGVIAGSFFCYFLGRKFGRKALVWLAGKDAAEKYADYIGNRSKGIFLIMQILPFFPDDVLCIIAGITAMNFPYFAGVIVLVRPLIIAAYCFLGNGSIIPFSGWGIPVWLAIIAVFATLAVLSFKYQKRFEDWLFSKFSRKKGKLKKEEKAQETIETEE
;
A
#
# COMPACT_ATOMS: atom_id res chain seq x y z
N MET A 1 -14.20 13.46 14.14
CA MET A 1 -15.43 12.70 13.78
C MET A 1 -16.41 12.79 14.96
N THR A 2 -17.73 12.90 14.78
CA THR A 2 -18.67 12.92 15.93
C THR A 2 -18.63 11.58 16.68
N THR A 3 -18.91 11.56 17.98
CA THR A 3 -18.94 10.32 18.79
C THR A 3 -19.86 9.26 18.16
N LYS A 4 -21.00 9.68 17.62
CA LYS A 4 -21.94 8.84 16.88
C LYS A 4 -21.29 8.18 15.65
N ASN A 5 -20.52 8.94 14.87
CA ASN A 5 -19.85 8.42 13.68
C ASN A 5 -18.71 7.44 14.02
N LYS A 6 -18.07 7.58 15.19
CA LYS A 6 -17.06 6.62 15.67
C LYS A 6 -17.69 5.28 16.03
N ILE A 7 -18.78 5.32 16.79
CA ILE A 7 -19.54 4.12 17.18
C ILE A 7 -20.09 3.41 15.94
N LEU A 8 -20.60 4.17 14.97
CA LEU A 8 -21.06 3.60 13.70
C LEU A 8 -19.94 2.88 12.94
N LEU A 9 -18.74 3.48 12.87
CA LEU A 9 -17.59 2.88 12.20
C LEU A 9 -17.10 1.61 12.92
N GLN A 10 -17.08 1.62 14.26
CA GLN A 10 -16.76 0.43 15.05
C GLN A 10 -17.81 -0.67 14.87
N ALA A 11 -19.09 -0.34 14.87
CA ALA A 11 -20.14 -1.32 14.57
C ALA A 11 -19.97 -1.93 13.16
N ALA A 12 -19.57 -1.11 12.17
CA ALA A 12 -19.30 -1.60 10.82
C ALA A 12 -18.10 -2.56 10.76
N ASN A 13 -17.02 -2.28 11.49
CA ASN A 13 -15.86 -3.17 11.62
C ASN A 13 -16.26 -4.53 12.22
N VAL A 14 -16.97 -4.55 13.36
CA VAL A 14 -17.51 -5.79 13.96
C VAL A 14 -18.30 -6.60 12.93
N LEU A 15 -19.13 -5.94 12.13
CA LEU A 15 -19.91 -6.60 11.06
C LEU A 15 -19.02 -7.15 9.95
N LEU A 16 -17.93 -6.47 9.58
CA LEU A 16 -16.95 -7.00 8.63
C LEU A 16 -16.24 -8.23 9.20
N CYS A 17 -15.82 -8.21 10.46
CA CYS A 17 -15.26 -9.39 11.14
C CYS A 17 -16.25 -10.55 11.16
N ALA A 18 -17.52 -10.28 11.49
CA ALA A 18 -18.58 -11.29 11.45
C ALA A 18 -18.77 -11.85 10.03
N ALA A 19 -18.71 -11.00 9.00
CA ALA A 19 -18.77 -11.45 7.60
C ALA A 19 -17.60 -12.37 7.23
N ILE A 20 -16.36 -12.06 7.66
CA ILE A 20 -15.20 -12.94 7.46
C ILE A 20 -15.43 -14.31 8.12
N ILE A 21 -15.93 -14.32 9.36
CA ILE A 21 -16.22 -15.55 10.10
C ILE A 21 -17.28 -16.38 9.37
N LEU A 22 -18.39 -15.75 8.96
CA LEU A 22 -19.48 -16.45 8.27
C LEU A 22 -19.05 -16.97 6.90
N LEU A 23 -18.37 -16.14 6.09
CA LEU A 23 -17.86 -16.56 4.79
C LEU A 23 -16.90 -17.75 4.92
N THR A 24 -16.03 -17.72 5.92
CA THR A 24 -15.11 -18.83 6.20
C THR A 24 -15.87 -20.08 6.66
N ALA A 25 -16.80 -19.95 7.60
CA ALA A 25 -17.55 -21.09 8.14
C ALA A 25 -18.40 -21.80 7.09
N PHE A 26 -19.07 -21.04 6.22
CA PHE A 26 -20.00 -21.61 5.24
C PHE A 26 -19.32 -22.07 3.95
N PHE A 27 -18.30 -21.35 3.47
CA PHE A 27 -17.76 -21.58 2.12
C PHE A 27 -16.33 -22.14 2.11
N MET A 28 -15.61 -22.07 3.23
CA MET A 28 -14.22 -22.58 3.31
C MET A 28 -14.14 -23.96 3.98
N SER A 29 -15.26 -24.64 4.22
CA SER A 29 -15.31 -25.95 4.88
C SER A 29 -14.49 -27.04 4.17
N GLY A 30 -14.33 -26.94 2.85
CA GLY A 30 -13.49 -27.86 2.07
C GLY A 30 -11.99 -27.57 2.14
N TRP A 31 -11.54 -26.44 2.68
CA TRP A 31 -10.12 -26.10 2.79
C TRP A 31 -9.50 -26.66 4.07
N SER A 32 -8.17 -26.81 4.13
CA SER A 32 -7.52 -27.30 5.36
C SER A 32 -7.79 -26.39 6.57
N VAL A 33 -7.69 -27.01 7.75
CA VAL A 33 -7.83 -26.32 9.04
C VAL A 33 -6.86 -25.13 9.15
N LEU A 34 -5.66 -25.24 8.58
CA LEU A 34 -4.68 -24.16 8.60
C LEU A 34 -5.14 -22.95 7.78
N VAL A 35 -5.70 -23.16 6.60
CA VAL A 35 -6.23 -22.08 5.74
C VAL A 35 -7.42 -21.41 6.42
N GLN A 36 -8.36 -22.20 6.96
CA GLN A 36 -9.50 -21.67 7.70
C GLN A 36 -9.06 -20.87 8.95
N ALA A 37 -8.11 -21.42 9.71
CA ALA A 37 -7.57 -20.77 10.91
C ALA A 37 -6.90 -19.42 10.58
N ALA A 38 -6.25 -19.28 9.42
CA ALA A 38 -5.68 -18.01 8.99
C ALA A 38 -6.77 -16.92 8.80
N PHE A 39 -7.89 -17.23 8.15
CA PHE A 39 -8.99 -16.27 7.99
C PHE A 39 -9.69 -15.95 9.32
N TYR A 40 -9.90 -16.96 10.18
CA TYR A 40 -10.42 -16.71 11.52
C TYR A 40 -9.46 -15.86 12.37
N ALA A 41 -8.15 -16.03 12.23
CA ALA A 41 -7.17 -15.21 12.92
C ALA A 41 -7.23 -13.74 12.49
N VAL A 42 -7.47 -13.46 11.20
CA VAL A 42 -7.70 -12.10 10.69
C VAL A 42 -8.93 -11.48 11.35
N ALA A 43 -10.06 -12.21 11.41
CA ALA A 43 -11.26 -11.72 12.08
C ALA A 43 -11.05 -11.51 13.59
N ALA A 44 -10.37 -12.44 14.27
CA ALA A 44 -10.08 -12.34 15.70
C ALA A 44 -9.15 -11.16 16.01
N ALA A 45 -8.15 -10.90 15.16
CA ALA A 45 -7.27 -9.75 15.29
C ALA A 45 -8.02 -8.43 15.11
N GLY A 46 -8.97 -8.37 14.16
CA GLY A 46 -9.88 -7.23 13.97
C GLY A 46 -10.69 -6.95 15.24
N LEU A 47 -11.43 -7.94 15.74
CA LEU A 47 -12.22 -7.83 16.97
C LEU A 47 -11.37 -7.43 18.19
N ALA A 48 -10.16 -7.97 18.33
CA ALA A 48 -9.25 -7.60 19.40
C ALA A 48 -8.78 -6.14 19.29
N ALA A 49 -8.48 -5.67 18.07
CA ALA A 49 -8.12 -4.28 17.82
C ALA A 49 -9.26 -3.33 18.17
N GLU A 50 -10.51 -3.69 17.84
CA GLU A 50 -11.69 -2.91 18.19
C GLU A 50 -11.88 -2.78 19.70
N ALA A 51 -11.75 -3.88 20.44
CA ALA A 51 -11.83 -3.89 21.90
C ALA A 51 -10.79 -2.93 22.51
N VAL A 52 -9.57 -2.90 21.95
CA VAL A 52 -8.51 -1.96 22.36
C VAL A 52 -8.86 -0.52 21.99
N PHE A 53 -9.46 -0.27 20.82
CA PHE A 53 -9.79 1.09 20.36
C PHE A 53 -10.91 1.76 21.13
N LEU A 54 -11.77 0.99 21.82
CA LEU A 54 -12.69 1.54 22.82
C LEU A 54 -11.94 2.35 23.90
N PHE A 55 -10.71 1.96 24.23
CA PHE A 55 -9.87 2.63 25.22
C PHE A 55 -8.93 3.70 24.62
N ILE A 56 -8.39 3.46 23.41
CA ILE A 56 -7.33 4.32 22.83
C ILE A 56 -7.86 5.59 22.11
N LYS A 57 -9.16 5.69 21.78
CA LYS A 57 -9.84 6.89 21.20
C LYS A 57 -9.15 7.56 20.00
N LYS A 58 -8.17 6.93 19.34
CA LYS A 58 -7.49 7.46 18.15
C LYS A 58 -8.29 7.14 16.88
N GLU A 59 -8.92 8.17 16.31
CA GLU A 59 -9.80 8.04 15.12
C GLU A 59 -9.10 7.41 13.90
N ILE A 60 -7.80 7.67 13.74
CA ILE A 60 -7.00 7.15 12.62
C ILE A 60 -6.91 5.62 12.67
N LEU A 61 -6.77 5.03 13.85
CA LEU A 61 -6.62 3.58 13.99
C LEU A 61 -7.90 2.85 13.61
N ILE A 62 -9.06 3.38 14.02
CA ILE A 62 -10.36 2.80 13.69
C ILE A 62 -10.59 2.80 12.16
N LYS A 63 -10.25 3.91 11.49
CA LYS A 63 -10.37 4.03 10.02
C LYS A 63 -9.44 3.06 9.28
N LEU A 64 -8.20 2.92 9.73
CA LEU A 64 -7.23 2.00 9.13
C LEU A 64 -7.71 0.55 9.26
N THR A 65 -8.22 0.17 10.42
CA THR A 65 -8.78 -1.17 10.65
C THR A 65 -10.02 -1.43 9.80
N PHE A 66 -10.94 -0.45 9.68
CA PHE A 66 -12.08 -0.55 8.76
C PHE A 66 -11.64 -0.83 7.33
N ILE A 67 -10.66 -0.06 6.83
CA ILE A 67 -10.16 -0.24 5.46
C ILE A 67 -9.53 -1.63 5.30
N ALA A 68 -8.72 -2.07 6.26
CA ALA A 68 -8.08 -3.38 6.21
C ALA A 68 -9.09 -4.53 6.23
N GLU A 69 -10.10 -4.48 7.10
CA GLU A 69 -11.18 -5.48 7.19
C GLU A 69 -12.07 -5.47 5.95
N LEU A 70 -12.38 -4.29 5.42
CA LEU A 70 -13.16 -4.17 4.18
C LEU A 70 -12.41 -4.83 3.02
N ILE A 71 -11.11 -4.57 2.89
CA ILE A 71 -10.27 -5.23 1.89
C ILE A 71 -10.25 -6.75 2.11
N ALA A 72 -10.07 -7.21 3.36
CA ALA A 72 -10.08 -8.63 3.68
C ALA A 72 -11.40 -9.31 3.30
N VAL A 73 -12.55 -8.70 3.61
CA VAL A 73 -13.88 -9.19 3.22
C VAL A 73 -14.04 -9.24 1.71
N VAL A 74 -13.65 -8.19 0.99
CA VAL A 74 -13.75 -8.14 -0.48
C VAL A 74 -12.89 -9.24 -1.12
N LEU A 75 -11.65 -9.39 -0.67
CA LEU A 75 -10.74 -10.42 -1.18
C LEU A 75 -11.26 -11.83 -0.88
N LEU A 76 -11.73 -12.08 0.35
CA LEU A 76 -12.33 -13.36 0.72
C LEU A 76 -13.60 -13.64 -0.07
N SER A 77 -14.44 -12.62 -0.30
CA SER A 77 -15.66 -12.77 -1.09
C SER A 77 -15.33 -13.14 -2.54
N VAL A 78 -14.35 -12.48 -3.17
CA VAL A 78 -13.87 -12.82 -4.51
C VAL A 78 -13.32 -14.24 -4.53
N PHE A 79 -12.53 -14.63 -3.51
CA PHE A 79 -11.97 -15.96 -3.39
C PHE A 79 -13.05 -17.05 -3.23
N VAL A 80 -14.06 -16.81 -2.40
CA VAL A 80 -15.22 -17.69 -2.22
C VAL A 80 -16.03 -17.81 -3.50
N LEU A 81 -16.31 -16.69 -4.19
CA LEU A 81 -17.02 -16.70 -5.45
C LEU A 81 -16.27 -17.53 -6.49
N LEU A 82 -14.96 -17.31 -6.66
CA LEU A 82 -14.13 -18.15 -7.52
C LEU A 82 -14.16 -19.61 -7.09
N GLY A 83 -14.16 -19.88 -5.78
CA GLY A 83 -14.28 -21.22 -5.21
C GLY A 83 -15.56 -21.93 -5.62
N VAL A 84 -16.69 -21.23 -5.58
CA VAL A 84 -18.00 -21.75 -5.98
C VAL A 84 -18.08 -21.90 -7.51
N PHE A 85 -17.63 -20.90 -8.28
CA PHE A 85 -17.69 -20.93 -9.75
C PHE A 85 -16.79 -22.02 -10.34
N ALA A 86 -15.62 -22.27 -9.75
CA ALA A 86 -14.67 -23.27 -10.21
C ALA A 86 -14.87 -24.65 -9.56
N ASP A 87 -15.95 -24.82 -8.77
CA ASP A 87 -16.26 -26.01 -7.99
C ASP A 87 -15.03 -26.58 -7.24
N LEU A 88 -14.31 -25.69 -6.53
CA LEU A 88 -13.04 -26.06 -5.90
C LEU A 88 -13.20 -27.15 -4.84
N ASN A 89 -14.42 -27.36 -4.31
CA ASN A 89 -14.68 -28.43 -3.36
C ASN A 89 -14.64 -29.83 -3.98
N ALA A 90 -14.68 -29.95 -5.31
CA ALA A 90 -14.44 -31.21 -6.01
C ALA A 90 -12.98 -31.69 -5.87
N TYR A 91 -12.03 -30.79 -5.58
CA TYR A 91 -10.63 -31.14 -5.42
C TYR A 91 -10.31 -31.54 -3.97
N PRO A 92 -9.66 -32.71 -3.74
CA PRO A 92 -9.41 -33.25 -2.41
C PRO A 92 -8.35 -32.50 -1.60
N THR A 93 -7.39 -31.81 -2.25
CA THR A 93 -6.28 -31.13 -1.55
C THR A 93 -6.25 -29.63 -1.83
N ASP A 94 -5.84 -28.82 -0.85
CA ASP A 94 -5.67 -27.36 -0.99
C ASP A 94 -4.74 -27.01 -2.17
N ARG A 95 -3.71 -27.84 -2.39
CA ARG A 95 -2.77 -27.64 -3.50
C ARG A 95 -3.45 -27.80 -4.85
N GLU A 96 -4.30 -28.81 -5.01
CA GLU A 96 -5.07 -29.02 -6.24
C GLU A 96 -6.09 -27.91 -6.46
N LYS A 97 -6.72 -27.40 -5.40
CA LYS A 97 -7.62 -26.23 -5.47
C LYS A 97 -6.89 -25.00 -6.00
N ILE A 98 -5.71 -24.71 -5.45
CA ILE A 98 -4.88 -23.59 -5.89
C ILE A 98 -4.45 -23.79 -7.35
N GLU A 99 -4.02 -25.00 -7.74
CA GLU A 99 -3.63 -25.30 -9.11
C GLU A 99 -4.80 -25.18 -10.10
N ALA A 100 -6.03 -25.54 -9.69
CA ALA A 100 -7.24 -25.36 -10.48
C ALA A 100 -7.52 -23.88 -10.74
N VAL A 101 -7.40 -23.03 -9.73
CA VAL A 101 -7.52 -21.56 -9.89
C VAL A 101 -6.43 -21.02 -10.81
N ILE A 102 -5.17 -21.44 -10.62
CA ILE A 102 -4.05 -21.03 -11.48
C ILE A 102 -4.32 -21.42 -12.93
N THR A 103 -4.78 -22.65 -13.17
CA THR A 103 -5.09 -23.18 -14.49
C THR A 103 -6.25 -22.43 -15.14
N LEU A 104 -7.30 -22.13 -14.38
CA LEU A 104 -8.42 -21.31 -14.83
C LEU A 104 -7.95 -19.93 -15.27
N VAL A 105 -7.15 -19.25 -14.44
CA VAL A 105 -6.62 -17.92 -14.81
C VAL A 105 -5.69 -18.02 -16.03
N ARG A 106 -4.82 -19.03 -16.11
CA ARG A 106 -3.96 -19.27 -17.28
C ARG A 106 -4.76 -19.55 -18.56
N SER A 107 -5.91 -20.24 -18.46
CA SER A 107 -6.76 -20.53 -19.62
C SER A 107 -7.39 -19.28 -20.24
N THR A 108 -7.45 -18.16 -19.52
CA THR A 108 -7.88 -16.87 -20.08
C THR A 108 -6.82 -16.23 -20.99
N GLY A 109 -5.61 -16.79 -21.04
CA GLY A 109 -4.53 -16.32 -21.90
C GLY A 109 -4.15 -14.87 -21.63
N GLU A 110 -4.06 -14.07 -22.69
CA GLU A 110 -3.66 -12.66 -22.63
C GLU A 110 -4.66 -11.78 -21.86
N TRP A 111 -5.95 -12.15 -21.85
CA TRP A 111 -6.97 -11.41 -21.11
C TRP A 111 -6.71 -11.39 -19.60
N GLY A 112 -6.27 -12.53 -19.03
CA GLY A 112 -5.90 -12.60 -17.62
C GLY A 112 -4.71 -11.69 -17.28
N MET A 113 -3.73 -11.61 -18.18
CA MET A 113 -2.59 -10.71 -18.02
C MET A 113 -3.01 -9.25 -18.10
N LEU A 114 -3.91 -8.89 -19.02
CA LEU A 114 -4.42 -7.53 -19.16
C LEU A 114 -5.24 -7.10 -17.93
N VAL A 115 -6.10 -7.98 -17.42
CA VAL A 115 -6.84 -7.75 -16.17
C VAL A 115 -5.87 -7.57 -15.00
N PHE A 116 -4.80 -8.37 -14.93
CA PHE A 116 -3.77 -8.21 -13.90
C PHE A 116 -3.09 -6.85 -13.97
N VAL A 117 -2.72 -6.38 -15.17
CA VAL A 117 -2.17 -5.01 -15.38
C VAL A 117 -3.17 -3.94 -14.94
N LEU A 118 -4.46 -4.10 -15.28
CA LEU A 118 -5.51 -3.17 -14.90
C LEU A 118 -5.71 -3.13 -13.38
N ILE A 119 -5.64 -4.27 -12.69
CA ILE A 119 -5.69 -4.34 -11.23
C ILE A 119 -4.53 -3.54 -10.63
N GLN A 120 -3.31 -3.69 -11.15
CA GLN A 120 -2.17 -2.92 -10.65
C GLN A 120 -2.31 -1.41 -10.92
N PHE A 121 -2.86 -1.04 -12.07
CA PHE A 121 -3.19 0.36 -12.36
C PHE A 121 -4.19 0.92 -11.34
N LEU A 122 -5.29 0.20 -11.09
CA LEU A 122 -6.33 0.61 -10.15
C LEU A 122 -5.84 0.64 -8.70
N GLN A 123 -4.93 -0.26 -8.34
CA GLN A 123 -4.25 -0.28 -7.04
C GLN A 123 -3.43 1.00 -6.80
N VAL A 124 -2.84 1.60 -7.83
CA VAL A 124 -2.13 2.88 -7.69
C VAL A 124 -3.09 4.08 -7.66
N VAL A 125 -4.18 4.01 -8.42
CA VAL A 125 -5.04 5.19 -8.68
C VAL A 125 -6.20 5.34 -7.68
N VAL A 126 -6.79 4.24 -7.21
CA VAL A 126 -8.08 4.29 -6.50
C VAL A 126 -8.12 3.37 -5.28
N LEU A 127 -7.49 2.21 -5.36
CA LEU A 127 -7.69 1.15 -4.38
C LEU A 127 -6.53 1.10 -3.39
N PRO A 128 -6.76 1.27 -2.06
CA PRO A 128 -5.72 1.08 -1.05
C PRO A 128 -5.41 -0.40 -0.83
N LEU A 129 -5.14 -1.15 -1.91
CA LEU A 129 -4.83 -2.58 -1.82
C LEU A 129 -3.37 -2.79 -1.40
N PRO A 130 -3.10 -3.71 -0.47
CA PRO A 130 -1.74 -4.08 -0.11
C PRO A 130 -0.98 -4.63 -1.33
N ALA A 131 0.18 -4.05 -1.63
CA ALA A 131 1.07 -4.45 -2.72
C ALA A 131 1.33 -5.96 -2.78
N VAL A 132 1.56 -6.60 -1.62
CA VAL A 132 1.79 -8.06 -1.51
C VAL A 132 0.63 -8.86 -2.11
N VAL A 133 -0.61 -8.47 -1.78
CA VAL A 133 -1.82 -9.16 -2.23
C VAL A 133 -2.01 -8.98 -3.74
N CYS A 134 -1.58 -7.85 -4.29
CA CYS A 134 -1.72 -7.59 -5.71
C CYS A 134 -0.61 -8.23 -6.56
N TYR A 135 0.62 -8.32 -6.05
CA TYR A 135 1.78 -8.77 -6.84
C TYR A 135 2.04 -10.28 -6.73
N VAL A 136 1.96 -10.85 -5.52
CA VAL A 136 2.34 -12.25 -5.27
C VAL A 136 1.48 -13.25 -6.03
N PRO A 137 0.14 -13.10 -6.11
CA PRO A 137 -0.67 -14.02 -6.90
C PRO A 137 -0.25 -14.09 -8.37
N GLY A 138 0.10 -12.95 -8.98
CA GLY A 138 0.61 -12.93 -10.34
C GLY A 138 1.92 -13.72 -10.49
N ALA A 139 2.81 -13.64 -9.50
CA ALA A 139 4.09 -14.37 -9.49
C ALA A 139 3.89 -15.89 -9.39
N VAL A 140 2.88 -16.33 -8.64
CA VAL A 140 2.46 -17.73 -8.57
C VAL A 140 1.83 -18.19 -9.89
N ILE A 141 0.99 -17.35 -10.52
CA ILE A 141 0.26 -17.70 -11.74
C ILE A 141 1.17 -17.73 -12.98
N TRP A 142 1.97 -16.71 -13.26
CA TRP A 142 2.72 -16.58 -14.54
C TRP A 142 4.24 -16.62 -14.43
N SER A 143 4.78 -16.89 -13.23
CA SER A 143 6.18 -16.75 -12.82
C SER A 143 6.54 -15.36 -12.28
N PRO A 144 7.55 -15.26 -11.39
CA PRO A 144 7.97 -13.99 -10.79
C PRO A 144 8.40 -12.92 -11.80
N LEU A 145 9.09 -13.31 -12.88
CA LEU A 145 9.56 -12.36 -13.89
C LEU A 145 8.40 -11.78 -14.70
N THR A 146 7.51 -12.63 -15.22
CA THR A 146 6.34 -12.20 -15.99
C THR A 146 5.44 -11.31 -15.14
N ALA A 147 5.18 -11.71 -13.89
CA ALA A 147 4.40 -10.91 -12.95
C ALA A 147 5.04 -9.56 -12.67
N THR A 148 6.38 -9.51 -12.52
CA THR A 148 7.12 -8.25 -12.32
C THR A 148 6.92 -7.31 -13.50
N LEU A 149 7.03 -7.81 -14.74
CA LEU A 149 6.86 -7.00 -15.94
C LEU A 149 5.43 -6.47 -16.07
N LEU A 150 4.43 -7.35 -15.92
CA LEU A 150 3.02 -6.96 -16.00
C LEU A 150 2.64 -5.99 -14.88
N ALA A 151 3.08 -6.26 -13.65
CA ALA A 151 2.77 -5.38 -12.53
C ALA A 151 3.48 -4.03 -12.67
N SER A 152 4.72 -4.03 -13.15
CA SER A 152 5.45 -2.79 -13.45
C SER A 152 4.70 -1.96 -14.49
N ALA A 153 4.19 -2.58 -15.56
CA ALA A 153 3.43 -1.85 -16.58
C ALA A 153 2.21 -1.14 -15.98
N GLY A 154 1.42 -1.83 -15.16
CA GLY A 154 0.24 -1.25 -14.51
C GLY A 154 0.60 -0.16 -13.50
N VAL A 155 1.59 -0.40 -12.64
CA VAL A 155 2.04 0.56 -11.62
C VAL A 155 2.66 1.81 -12.25
N ILE A 156 3.46 1.66 -13.31
CA ILE A 156 4.04 2.79 -14.06
C ILE A 156 2.93 3.61 -14.71
N ALA A 157 1.98 2.96 -15.39
CA ALA A 157 0.84 3.63 -16.01
C ALA A 157 0.00 4.39 -14.97
N GLY A 158 -0.28 3.78 -13.81
CA GLY A 158 -1.00 4.41 -12.70
C GLY A 158 -0.23 5.59 -12.13
N SER A 159 1.08 5.45 -11.95
CA SER A 159 1.96 6.52 -11.45
C SER A 159 1.98 7.71 -12.40
N PHE A 160 2.01 7.47 -13.71
CA PHE A 160 1.95 8.51 -14.74
C PHE A 160 0.60 9.20 -14.72
N PHE A 161 -0.49 8.44 -14.60
CA PHE A 161 -1.83 8.98 -14.44
C PHE A 161 -1.92 9.91 -13.21
N CYS A 162 -1.46 9.46 -12.04
CA CYS A 162 -1.42 10.27 -10.81
C CYS A 162 -0.58 11.55 -10.97
N TYR A 163 0.56 11.48 -11.64
CA TYR A 163 1.38 12.65 -11.95
C TYR A 163 0.61 13.68 -12.81
N PHE A 164 -0.01 13.25 -13.91
CA PHE A 164 -0.77 14.16 -14.76
C PHE A 164 -2.04 14.68 -14.07
N LEU A 165 -2.65 13.87 -13.21
CA LEU A 165 -3.77 14.28 -12.38
C LEU A 165 -3.36 15.40 -11.42
N GLY A 166 -2.22 15.25 -10.72
CA GLY A 166 -1.64 16.30 -9.90
C GLY A 166 -1.28 17.56 -10.69
N ARG A 167 -0.74 17.39 -11.91
CA ARG A 167 -0.37 18.50 -12.79
C ARG A 167 -1.57 19.32 -13.26
N LYS A 168 -2.68 18.67 -13.57
CA LYS A 168 -3.89 19.30 -14.11
C LYS A 168 -4.82 19.85 -13.03
N PHE A 169 -5.02 19.10 -11.94
CA PHE A 169 -6.02 19.42 -10.91
C PHE A 169 -5.40 19.94 -9.60
N GLY A 170 -4.07 19.95 -9.50
CA GLY A 170 -3.37 20.53 -8.36
C GLY A 170 -3.75 19.86 -7.03
N ARG A 171 -3.90 20.68 -5.99
CA ARG A 171 -4.27 20.24 -4.64
C ARG A 171 -5.60 19.48 -4.58
N LYS A 172 -6.54 19.70 -5.50
CA LYS A 172 -7.82 18.98 -5.52
C LYS A 172 -7.63 17.48 -5.77
N ALA A 173 -6.69 17.09 -6.63
CA ALA A 173 -6.34 15.68 -6.86
C ALA A 173 -5.77 15.03 -5.60
N LEU A 174 -4.91 15.75 -4.88
CA LEU A 174 -4.31 15.27 -3.64
C LEU A 174 -5.35 15.06 -2.54
N VAL A 175 -6.29 15.99 -2.38
CA VAL A 175 -7.40 15.85 -1.43
C VAL A 175 -8.33 14.70 -1.79
N TRP A 176 -8.56 14.47 -3.09
CA TRP A 176 -9.40 13.38 -3.55
C TRP A 176 -8.77 12.00 -3.28
N LEU A 177 -7.47 11.84 -3.54
CA LEU A 177 -6.77 10.57 -3.33
C LEU A 177 -6.44 10.31 -1.85
N ALA A 178 -5.84 11.28 -1.17
CA ALA A 178 -5.23 11.10 0.15
C ALA A 178 -6.04 11.74 1.30
N GLY A 179 -7.07 12.51 0.99
CA GLY A 179 -7.84 13.27 1.98
C GLY A 179 -7.22 14.64 2.32
N LYS A 180 -7.99 15.46 3.03
CA LYS A 180 -7.58 16.84 3.42
C LYS A 180 -6.37 16.85 4.34
N ASP A 181 -6.35 15.97 5.34
CA ASP A 181 -5.29 15.92 6.36
C ASP A 181 -3.93 15.57 5.73
N ALA A 182 -3.90 14.60 4.82
CA ALA A 182 -2.68 14.26 4.08
C ALA A 182 -2.29 15.40 3.12
N ALA A 183 -3.25 16.00 2.43
CA ALA A 183 -2.98 17.13 1.53
C ALA A 183 -2.40 18.36 2.27
N GLU A 184 -2.76 18.58 3.53
CA GLU A 184 -2.16 19.61 4.40
C GLU A 184 -0.79 19.20 4.89
N LYS A 185 -0.64 17.96 5.40
CA LYS A 185 0.68 17.43 5.80
C LYS A 185 1.69 17.56 4.65
N TYR A 186 1.26 17.25 3.43
CA TYR A 186 2.11 17.28 2.25
C TYR A 186 2.09 18.64 1.51
N ALA A 187 1.39 19.66 2.01
CA ALA A 187 1.36 20.99 1.40
C ALA A 187 2.76 21.65 1.41
N ASP A 188 3.50 21.48 2.50
CA ASP A 188 4.88 21.99 2.63
C ASP A 188 5.86 21.31 1.67
N TYR A 189 5.51 20.10 1.20
CA TYR A 189 6.31 19.29 0.30
C TYR A 189 6.21 19.81 -1.13
N ILE A 190 5.05 20.39 -1.50
CA ILE A 190 4.79 20.98 -2.82
C ILE A 190 5.76 22.15 -3.12
N GLY A 191 6.31 22.81 -2.09
CA GLY A 191 7.27 23.90 -2.23
C GLY A 191 8.70 23.47 -2.56
N ASN A 192 9.08 22.22 -2.27
CA ASN A 192 10.46 21.73 -2.39
C ASN A 192 10.66 20.94 -3.70
N ARG A 193 11.27 21.60 -4.70
CA ARG A 193 11.56 21.02 -6.03
C ARG A 193 12.78 20.08 -6.10
N SER A 194 13.22 19.52 -4.98
CA SER A 194 14.46 18.73 -4.97
C SER A 194 14.24 17.36 -5.59
N LYS A 195 14.78 17.18 -6.80
CA LYS A 195 14.87 15.91 -7.51
C LYS A 195 15.42 14.79 -6.61
N GLY A 196 16.49 15.06 -5.87
CA GLY A 196 17.12 14.09 -4.96
C GLY A 196 16.22 13.65 -3.79
N ILE A 197 15.41 14.56 -3.22
CA ILE A 197 14.46 14.21 -2.16
C ILE A 197 13.41 13.23 -2.71
N PHE A 198 12.87 13.50 -3.90
CA PHE A 198 11.86 12.64 -4.50
C PHE A 198 12.36 11.21 -4.73
N LEU A 199 13.57 11.05 -5.27
CA LEU A 199 14.19 9.73 -5.44
C LEU A 199 14.34 8.98 -4.11
N ILE A 200 14.82 9.66 -3.06
CA ILE A 200 15.00 9.06 -1.73
C ILE A 200 13.65 8.65 -1.14
N MET A 201 12.63 9.50 -1.25
CA MET A 201 11.29 9.20 -0.75
C MET A 201 10.65 8.01 -1.45
N GLN A 202 10.95 7.80 -2.74
CA GLN A 202 10.41 6.68 -3.51
C GLN A 202 11.05 5.32 -3.15
N ILE A 203 12.26 5.33 -2.60
CA ILE A 203 12.96 4.12 -2.16
C ILE A 203 12.58 3.77 -0.71
N LEU A 204 12.29 4.78 0.11
CA LEU A 204 11.97 4.57 1.52
C LEU A 204 10.51 4.12 1.69
N PRO A 205 10.25 3.04 2.44
CA PRO A 205 8.90 2.48 2.62
C PRO A 205 7.98 3.34 3.52
N PHE A 206 8.41 4.55 3.88
CA PHE A 206 7.73 5.42 4.84
C PHE A 206 6.67 6.32 4.22
N PHE A 207 6.78 6.55 2.90
CA PHE A 207 5.92 7.48 2.20
C PHE A 207 4.92 6.72 1.33
N PRO A 208 3.64 7.13 1.32
CA PRO A 208 2.69 6.55 0.41
C PRO A 208 3.06 6.95 -1.02
N ASP A 209 3.56 5.99 -1.78
CA ASP A 209 4.16 6.24 -3.08
C ASP A 209 3.21 6.94 -4.07
N ASP A 210 1.92 6.61 -4.02
CA ASP A 210 0.91 7.13 -4.95
C ASP A 210 0.63 8.62 -4.69
N VAL A 211 0.70 9.02 -3.42
CA VAL A 211 0.61 10.42 -2.99
C VAL A 211 1.83 11.21 -3.47
N LEU A 212 3.03 10.60 -3.42
CA LEU A 212 4.25 11.21 -3.94
C LEU A 212 4.16 11.46 -5.46
N CYS A 213 3.55 10.55 -6.22
CA CYS A 213 3.33 10.74 -7.66
C CYS A 213 2.43 11.95 -7.95
N ILE A 214 1.34 12.14 -7.19
CA ILE A 214 0.50 13.34 -7.31
C ILE A 214 1.29 14.60 -6.94
N ILE A 215 2.00 14.58 -5.80
CA ILE A 215 2.82 15.72 -5.35
C ILE A 215 3.86 16.09 -6.41
N ALA A 216 4.54 15.11 -7.01
CA ALA A 216 5.49 15.35 -8.09
C ALA A 216 4.85 16.07 -9.27
N GLY A 217 3.61 15.72 -9.63
CA GLY A 217 2.82 16.41 -10.66
C GLY A 217 2.43 17.85 -10.29
N ILE A 218 2.07 18.09 -9.03
CA ILE A 218 1.74 19.43 -8.51
C ILE A 218 3.00 20.32 -8.49
N THR A 219 4.15 19.75 -8.14
CA THR A 219 5.43 20.46 -8.17
C THR A 219 5.85 20.76 -9.62
N ALA A 220 6.74 21.74 -9.81
CA ALA A 220 7.30 22.02 -11.13
C ALA A 220 8.34 20.99 -11.60
N MET A 221 8.23 19.72 -11.16
CA MET A 221 9.10 18.64 -11.60
C MET A 221 8.87 18.36 -13.10
N ASN A 222 9.94 18.01 -13.80
CA ASN A 222 9.85 17.66 -15.21
C ASN A 222 9.49 16.17 -15.38
N PHE A 223 8.52 15.88 -16.26
CA PHE A 223 8.03 14.52 -16.51
C PHE A 223 9.15 13.51 -16.85
N PRO A 224 10.17 13.82 -17.69
CA PRO A 224 11.21 12.85 -18.00
C PRO A 224 12.01 12.38 -16.79
N TYR A 225 12.26 13.29 -15.82
CA TYR A 225 12.94 12.92 -14.59
C TYR A 225 12.05 12.02 -13.72
N PHE A 226 10.80 12.42 -13.54
CA PHE A 226 9.80 11.63 -12.81
C PHE A 226 9.65 10.23 -13.41
N ALA A 227 9.45 10.13 -14.72
CA ALA A 227 9.31 8.88 -15.44
C ALA A 227 10.56 8.00 -15.28
N GLY A 228 11.75 8.57 -15.41
CA GLY A 228 13.01 7.83 -15.19
C GLY A 228 13.12 7.25 -13.79
N VAL A 229 12.77 8.02 -12.75
CA VAL A 229 12.77 7.51 -11.36
C VAL A 229 11.77 6.38 -11.18
N ILE A 230 10.54 6.54 -11.69
CA ILE A 230 9.48 5.54 -11.55
C ILE A 230 9.83 4.24 -12.27
N VAL A 231 10.33 4.32 -13.51
CA VAL A 231 10.73 3.15 -14.32
C VAL A 231 11.95 2.43 -13.74
N LEU A 232 12.83 3.12 -13.01
CA LEU A 232 13.98 2.47 -12.37
C LEU A 232 13.64 1.88 -10.99
N VAL A 233 12.93 2.62 -10.15
CA VAL A 233 12.71 2.23 -8.76
C VAL A 233 11.55 1.26 -8.61
N ARG A 234 10.40 1.51 -9.27
CA ARG A 234 9.19 0.69 -9.06
C ARG A 234 9.38 -0.76 -9.47
N PRO A 235 9.96 -1.08 -10.65
CA PRO A 235 10.15 -2.47 -11.04
C PRO A 235 11.07 -3.25 -10.10
N LEU A 236 12.08 -2.59 -9.51
CA LEU A 236 12.98 -3.24 -8.55
C LEU A 236 12.24 -3.61 -7.25
N ILE A 237 11.39 -2.71 -6.74
CA ILE A 237 10.57 -2.98 -5.56
C ILE A 237 9.55 -4.10 -5.86
N ILE A 238 8.87 -4.03 -7.00
CA ILE A 238 7.89 -5.04 -7.44
C ILE A 238 8.58 -6.40 -7.62
N ALA A 239 9.78 -6.43 -8.21
CA ALA A 239 10.57 -7.65 -8.35
C ALA A 239 10.86 -8.27 -6.98
N ALA A 240 11.26 -7.47 -5.98
CA ALA A 240 11.47 -7.96 -4.63
C ALA A 240 10.21 -8.64 -4.07
N TYR A 241 9.02 -8.03 -4.25
CA TYR A 241 7.76 -8.67 -3.83
C TYR A 241 7.47 -9.97 -4.59
N CYS A 242 7.59 -9.99 -5.91
CA CYS A 242 7.28 -11.16 -6.73
C CYS A 242 8.22 -12.34 -6.46
N PHE A 243 9.52 -12.08 -6.31
CA PHE A 243 10.53 -13.12 -6.14
C PHE A 243 10.65 -13.60 -4.68
N LEU A 244 10.53 -12.70 -3.70
CA LEU A 244 10.54 -13.09 -2.28
C LEU A 244 9.20 -13.69 -1.86
N GLY A 245 8.09 -13.08 -2.28
CA GLY A 245 6.74 -13.46 -1.84
C GLY A 245 6.24 -14.80 -2.39
N ASN A 246 6.77 -15.25 -3.53
CA ASN A 246 6.49 -16.61 -4.05
C ASN A 246 7.30 -17.70 -3.32
N GLY A 247 8.23 -17.31 -2.44
CA GLY A 247 9.08 -18.26 -1.70
C GLY A 247 10.10 -19.00 -2.56
N SER A 248 10.35 -18.56 -3.80
CA SER A 248 11.34 -19.16 -4.70
C SER A 248 12.78 -18.86 -4.28
N ILE A 249 13.03 -17.69 -3.69
CA ILE A 249 14.33 -17.30 -3.15
C ILE A 249 14.48 -17.69 -1.68
N ILE A 250 13.45 -17.40 -0.86
CA ILE A 250 13.45 -17.68 0.57
C ILE A 250 12.28 -18.63 0.86
N PRO A 251 12.55 -19.94 1.06
CA PRO A 251 11.49 -20.89 1.30
C PRO A 251 10.77 -20.60 2.61
N PHE A 252 9.46 -20.82 2.68
CA PHE A 252 8.69 -20.69 3.93
C PHE A 252 8.89 -21.89 4.89
N SER A 253 9.96 -22.67 4.68
CA SER A 253 10.31 -23.85 5.45
C SER A 253 11.83 -23.93 5.69
N GLY A 254 12.24 -24.71 6.69
CA GLY A 254 13.65 -24.92 7.02
C GLY A 254 14.39 -23.63 7.33
N TRP A 255 15.46 -23.35 6.59
CA TRP A 255 16.35 -22.21 6.82
C TRP A 255 15.72 -20.85 6.49
N GLY A 256 14.63 -20.81 5.72
CA GLY A 256 13.98 -19.55 5.39
C GLY A 256 13.10 -19.00 6.53
N ILE A 257 12.65 -19.84 7.47
CA ILE A 257 11.90 -19.40 8.66
C ILE A 257 12.69 -18.37 9.50
N PRO A 258 13.94 -18.63 9.94
CA PRO A 258 14.70 -17.64 10.69
C PRO A 258 15.02 -16.39 9.87
N VAL A 259 15.17 -16.51 8.54
CA VAL A 259 15.39 -15.35 7.65
C VAL A 259 14.13 -14.47 7.59
N TRP A 260 12.95 -15.05 7.45
CA TRP A 260 11.68 -14.31 7.48
C TRP A 260 11.46 -13.64 8.84
N LEU A 261 11.78 -14.31 9.95
CA LEU A 261 11.73 -13.70 11.29
C LEU A 261 12.68 -12.50 11.41
N ALA A 262 13.90 -12.61 10.88
CA ALA A 262 14.85 -11.50 10.86
C ALA A 262 14.36 -10.33 9.99
N ILE A 263 13.82 -10.61 8.80
CA ILE A 263 13.22 -9.60 7.91
C ILE A 263 12.08 -8.89 8.64
N ILE A 264 11.13 -9.64 9.23
CA ILE A 264 10.00 -9.07 9.98
C ILE A 264 10.51 -8.21 11.14
N ALA A 265 11.51 -8.66 11.89
CA ALA A 265 12.09 -7.89 12.99
C ALA A 265 12.74 -6.59 12.51
N VAL A 266 13.48 -6.62 11.40
CA VAL A 266 14.08 -5.43 10.79
C VAL A 266 13.00 -4.46 10.32
N PHE A 267 11.99 -4.94 9.57
CA PHE A 267 10.88 -4.10 9.11
C PHE A 267 10.04 -3.54 10.26
N ALA A 268 9.78 -4.32 11.31
CA ALA A 268 9.09 -3.86 12.50
C ALA A 268 9.92 -2.77 13.22
N THR A 269 11.23 -2.97 13.33
CA THR A 269 12.14 -1.97 13.91
C THR A 269 12.15 -0.70 13.08
N LEU A 270 12.25 -0.80 11.75
CA LEU A 270 12.17 0.34 10.83
C LEU A 270 10.82 1.04 10.91
N ALA A 271 9.72 0.31 11.06
CA ALA A 271 8.39 0.89 11.23
C ALA A 271 8.27 1.65 12.56
N VAL A 272 8.75 1.08 13.67
CA VAL A 272 8.77 1.75 14.98
C VAL A 272 9.66 2.99 14.95
N LEU A 273 10.86 2.87 14.37
CA LEU A 273 11.77 4.01 14.19
C LEU A 273 11.14 5.07 13.29
N SER A 274 10.43 4.67 12.24
CA SER A 274 9.67 5.59 11.39
C SER A 274 8.62 6.32 12.20
N PHE A 275 7.71 5.64 12.89
CA PHE A 275 6.68 6.33 13.69
C PHE A 275 7.27 7.25 14.77
N LYS A 276 8.42 6.89 15.35
CA LYS A 276 9.09 7.70 16.38
C LYS A 276 9.86 8.90 15.81
N TYR A 277 10.49 8.75 14.65
CA TYR A 277 11.40 9.75 14.08
C TYR A 277 10.92 10.35 12.75
N GLN A 278 9.71 10.03 12.29
CA GLN A 278 9.19 10.47 10.99
C GLN A 278 9.31 11.98 10.81
N LYS A 279 8.79 12.78 11.76
CA LYS A 279 8.88 14.24 11.69
C LYS A 279 10.33 14.73 11.70
N ARG A 280 11.17 14.17 12.57
CA ARG A 280 12.60 14.56 12.68
C ARG A 280 13.39 14.21 11.41
N PHE A 281 13.09 13.07 10.79
CA PHE A 281 13.75 12.62 9.58
C PHE A 281 13.26 13.39 8.36
N GLU A 282 11.95 13.64 8.26
CA GLU A 282 11.36 14.55 7.28
C GLU A 282 12.04 15.93 7.39
N ASP A 283 12.04 16.53 8.58
CA ASP A 283 12.68 17.82 8.85
C ASP A 283 14.18 17.83 8.53
N TRP A 284 14.91 16.76 8.88
CA TRP A 284 16.33 16.63 8.57
C TRP A 284 16.58 16.53 7.06
N LEU A 285 15.83 15.67 6.36
CA LEU A 285 15.93 15.48 4.92
C LEU A 285 15.63 16.80 4.19
N PHE A 286 14.60 17.52 4.65
CA PHE A 286 14.28 18.85 4.15
C PHE A 286 15.32 19.90 4.51
N SER A 287 15.90 19.88 5.70
CA SER A 287 16.94 20.86 6.07
C SER A 287 18.20 20.74 5.19
N LYS A 288 18.55 19.52 4.77
CA LYS A 288 19.71 19.28 3.90
C LYS A 288 19.45 19.64 2.44
N PHE A 289 18.25 19.39 1.93
CA PHE A 289 17.94 19.51 0.51
C PHE A 289 17.02 20.69 0.15
N SER A 290 16.39 21.35 1.14
CA SER A 290 15.67 22.61 0.94
C SER A 290 16.66 23.77 1.04
N ARG A 291 17.13 24.22 -0.13
CA ARG A 291 17.96 25.42 -0.28
C ARG A 291 17.27 26.73 0.14
N LYS A 292 15.98 26.70 0.56
CA LYS A 292 15.17 27.92 0.75
C LYS A 292 15.15 28.45 2.19
N LYS A 293 15.29 27.60 3.21
CA LYS A 293 15.24 28.05 4.62
C LYS A 293 16.43 28.94 5.01
N GLY A 294 17.58 28.76 4.35
CA GLY A 294 18.77 29.59 4.57
C GLY A 294 18.76 30.97 3.89
N LYS A 295 17.91 31.16 2.86
CA LYS A 295 17.73 32.47 2.21
C LYS A 295 16.66 33.32 2.91
N LEU A 296 15.50 32.73 3.24
CA LEU A 296 14.44 33.42 3.98
C LEU A 296 14.90 33.92 5.36
N LYS A 297 15.64 33.11 6.13
CA LYS A 297 16.24 33.55 7.40
C LYS A 297 17.32 34.63 7.25
N LYS A 298 17.96 34.74 6.07
CA LYS A 298 18.94 35.79 5.79
C LYS A 298 18.26 37.08 5.36
N GLU A 299 17.15 36.98 4.64
CA GLU A 299 16.32 38.13 4.22
C GLU A 299 15.54 38.71 5.41
N GLU A 300 14.96 37.88 6.29
CA GLU A 300 14.32 38.34 7.54
C GLU A 300 15.34 39.00 8.49
N LYS A 301 16.54 38.40 8.68
CA LYS A 301 17.60 39.03 9.48
C LYS A 301 18.12 40.33 8.86
N ALA A 302 18.19 40.41 7.53
CA ALA A 302 18.61 41.63 6.86
C ALA A 302 17.57 42.74 7.01
N GLN A 303 16.27 42.42 6.96
CA GLN A 303 15.19 43.39 7.20
C GLN A 303 15.12 43.84 8.67
N GLU A 304 15.26 42.93 9.64
CA GLU A 304 15.31 43.29 11.06
C GLU A 304 16.52 44.19 11.39
N THR A 305 17.66 44.00 10.72
CA THR A 305 18.85 44.85 10.94
C THR A 305 18.64 46.26 10.38
N ILE A 306 17.95 46.39 9.24
CA ILE A 306 17.64 47.69 8.61
C ILE A 306 16.60 48.47 9.43
N GLU A 307 15.59 47.81 10.00
CA GLU A 307 14.58 48.47 10.85
C GLU A 307 15.10 48.89 12.24
N THR A 308 16.24 48.36 12.69
CA THR A 308 16.91 48.79 13.94
C THR A 308 17.97 49.89 13.76
N GLU A 309 18.31 50.25 12.52
CA GLU A 309 19.32 51.28 12.20
C GLU A 309 18.71 52.60 11.67
N GLU A 310 17.39 52.68 11.48
CA GLU A 310 16.60 53.92 11.26
C GLU A 310 16.00 54.48 12.56
#